data_AF-A0A1V0UQX8-F1
#
_entry.id   AF-A0A1V0UQX8-F1
#
_cell.length_a   1.000
_cell.length_b   1.000
_cell.length_c   1.000
_cell.angle_alpha   90.00
_cell.angle_beta   90.00
_cell.angle_gamma   90.00
#
_symmetry.space_group_name_H-M   'P 1'
#
loop_
_entity.id
_entity.type
_entity.pdbx_description
1 polymer ?
#
loop_
_entity_poly.entity_id
_entity_poly.type
_entity_poly.pdbx_seq_one_letter_code
_entity_poly.pdbx_strand_id
1 'polypeptide(L)'
;MQKPREKHNQPFPTHRTIRRACSRELYRTVKRLKKRIPKAKMKEAENFYIKKVLLHLPFIVENEQNRKELVDWWDEHVSSFIAELWEVDRHDLSRAFRDAFGG
;
A
#
# COMPACT_ATOMS: atom_id res chain seq x y z
N MET A 1 25.27 15.57 23.77
CA MET A 1 24.79 14.29 23.22
C MET A 1 23.27 14.35 23.12
N GLN A 2 22.69 14.34 21.92
CA GLN A 2 21.23 14.22 21.79
C GLN A 2 20.85 12.77 22.10
N LYS A 3 19.98 12.55 23.09
CA LYS A 3 19.41 11.22 23.37
C LYS A 3 18.71 10.72 22.08
N PRO A 4 18.91 9.46 21.65
CA PRO A 4 18.06 8.87 20.63
C PRO A 4 16.62 8.99 21.12
N ARG A 5 15.75 9.60 20.31
CA ARG A 5 14.30 9.63 20.61
C ARG A 5 13.87 8.18 20.73
N GLU A 6 13.41 7.79 21.91
CA GLU A 6 12.74 6.50 22.13
C GLU A 6 11.70 6.37 21.01
N LYS A 7 11.81 5.32 20.19
CA LYS A 7 10.77 4.96 19.21
C LYS A 7 9.50 4.82 20.04
N HIS A 8 8.64 5.84 20.00
CA HIS A 8 7.37 5.83 20.71
C HIS A 8 6.70 4.48 20.39
N ASN A 9 6.20 3.78 21.42
CA ASN A 9 5.27 2.67 21.25
C ASN A 9 4.03 3.22 20.51
N GLN A 10 4.15 3.35 19.19
CA GLN A 10 3.05 3.73 18.32
C GLN A 10 2.04 2.59 18.45
N PRO A 11 0.83 2.84 18.94
CA PRO A 11 -0.18 1.80 19.00
C PRO A 11 -0.41 1.29 17.58
N PHE A 12 -0.54 -0.03 17.43
CA PHE A 12 -0.83 -0.65 16.15
C PHE A 12 -2.01 0.09 15.46
N PRO A 13 -1.90 0.37 14.15
CA PRO A 13 -2.94 1.10 13.46
C PRO A 13 -4.25 0.31 13.49
N THR A 14 -5.35 1.02 13.75
CA THR A 14 -6.68 0.39 13.74
C THR A 14 -7.03 -0.13 12.34
N HIS A 15 -7.90 -1.13 12.27
CA HIS A 15 -8.43 -1.64 11.01
C HIS A 15 -9.01 -0.54 10.10
N ARG A 16 -9.68 0.46 10.70
CA ARG A 16 -10.22 1.63 9.98
C ARG A 16 -9.11 2.48 9.36
N THR A 17 -8.02 2.68 10.08
CA THR A 17 -6.85 3.45 9.60
C THR A 17 -6.20 2.73 8.41
N ILE A 18 -5.97 1.42 8.54
CA ILE A 18 -5.41 0.58 7.47
C ILE A 18 -6.27 0.67 6.21
N ARG A 19 -7.59 0.43 6.33
CA ARG A 19 -8.52 0.51 5.20
C ARG A 19 -8.45 1.87 4.48
N ARG A 20 -8.41 2.97 5.23
CA ARG A 20 -8.32 4.32 4.67
C ARG A 20 -6.98 4.59 3.98
N ALA A 21 -5.88 4.05 4.50
CA ALA A 21 -4.57 4.16 3.84
C ALA A 21 -4.58 3.41 2.51
N CYS A 22 -4.92 2.12 2.51
CA CYS A 22 -4.94 1.28 1.31
C CYS A 22 -5.87 1.85 0.22
N SER A 23 -7.09 2.28 0.58
CA SER A 23 -8.01 2.92 -0.38
C SER A 23 -7.43 4.18 -1.02
N ARG A 24 -6.76 5.04 -0.25
CA ARG A 24 -6.17 6.28 -0.78
C ARG A 24 -4.98 6.00 -1.69
N GLU A 25 -4.14 5.06 -1.33
CA GLU A 25 -2.97 4.65 -2.12
C GLU A 25 -3.40 4.07 -3.47
N LEU A 26 -4.37 3.14 -3.49
CA LEU A 26 -4.88 2.56 -4.74
C LEU A 26 -5.60 3.61 -5.60
N TYR A 27 -6.39 4.50 -4.99
CA TYR A 27 -7.03 5.60 -5.72
C TYR A 27 -6.00 6.51 -6.43
N ARG A 28 -4.94 6.91 -5.72
CA ARG A 28 -3.88 7.74 -6.29
C ARG A 28 -3.11 7.01 -7.39
N THR A 29 -2.83 5.72 -7.17
CA THR A 29 -2.19 4.85 -8.16
C THR A 29 -2.98 4.80 -9.46
N VAL A 30 -4.30 4.55 -9.38
CA VAL A 30 -5.17 4.54 -10.56
C VAL A 30 -5.20 5.90 -11.27
N LYS A 31 -5.21 7.00 -10.51
CA LYS A 31 -5.13 8.35 -11.08
C LYS A 31 -3.82 8.58 -11.85
N ARG A 32 -2.69 8.07 -11.34
CA ARG A 32 -1.38 8.12 -12.03
C ARG A 32 -1.36 7.27 -13.29
N LEU A 33 -1.96 6.08 -13.25
CA LEU A 33 -2.12 5.19 -14.40
C LEU A 33 -3.04 5.75 -15.49
N LYS A 34 -3.85 6.77 -15.18
CA LYS A 34 -4.88 7.33 -16.07
C LYS A 34 -5.86 6.26 -16.56
N LYS A 35 -6.12 5.24 -15.74
CA LYS A 35 -7.07 4.16 -16.03
C LYS A 35 -8.37 4.38 -15.27
N ARG A 36 -9.47 3.85 -15.81
CA ARG A 36 -10.75 3.77 -15.11
C ARG A 36 -10.98 2.34 -14.68
N ILE A 37 -10.87 2.09 -13.37
CA ILE A 37 -11.11 0.75 -12.80
C ILE A 37 -12.58 0.64 -12.37
N PRO A 38 -13.30 -0.42 -12.76
CA PRO A 38 -14.65 -0.70 -12.27
C PRO A 38 -14.69 -0.77 -10.74
N LYS A 39 -15.78 -0.29 -10.12
CA LYS A 39 -15.93 -0.25 -8.66
C LYS A 39 -15.77 -1.63 -8.00
N ALA A 40 -16.22 -2.69 -8.66
CA ALA A 40 -16.07 -4.06 -8.18
C ALA A 40 -14.58 -4.48 -8.09
N LYS A 41 -13.83 -4.31 -9.19
CA LYS A 41 -12.38 -4.60 -9.25
C LYS A 41 -11.57 -3.74 -8.28
N MET A 42 -11.96 -2.47 -8.07
CA MET A 42 -11.32 -1.62 -7.05
C MET A 42 -11.55 -2.17 -5.64
N LYS A 43 -12.79 -2.52 -5.29
CA LYS A 43 -13.12 -3.06 -3.96
C LYS A 43 -12.40 -4.38 -3.69
N GLU A 44 -12.26 -5.23 -4.70
CA GLU A 44 -11.53 -6.49 -4.59
C GLU A 44 -10.02 -6.26 -4.37
N ALA A 45 -9.41 -5.34 -5.11
CA ALA A 45 -8.02 -4.94 -4.90
C ALA A 45 -7.79 -4.37 -3.49
N GLU A 46 -8.69 -3.50 -3.00
CA GLU A 46 -8.62 -2.95 -1.64
C GLU A 46 -8.69 -4.07 -0.59
N ASN A 47 -9.64 -5.00 -0.72
CA ASN A 47 -9.79 -6.11 0.22
C ASN A 47 -8.55 -7.01 0.25
N PHE A 48 -8.00 -7.32 -0.93
CA PHE A 48 -6.78 -8.12 -1.04
C PHE A 48 -5.59 -7.40 -0.39
N TYR A 49 -5.41 -6.11 -0.69
CA TYR A 49 -4.32 -5.32 -0.15
C TYR A 49 -4.42 -5.19 1.39
N ILE A 50 -5.61 -4.87 1.92
CA ILE A 50 -5.84 -4.80 3.37
C ILE A 50 -5.51 -6.14 4.04
N LYS A 51 -5.95 -7.26 3.45
CA LYS A 51 -5.64 -8.60 3.98
C LYS A 51 -4.14 -8.85 4.03
N LYS A 52 -3.39 -8.47 2.98
CA LYS A 52 -1.93 -8.61 2.96
C LYS A 52 -1.24 -7.75 4.03
N VAL A 53 -1.69 -6.51 4.21
CA VAL A 53 -1.18 -5.61 5.26
C VAL A 53 -1.43 -6.19 6.65
N LEU A 54 -2.63 -6.70 6.92
CA LEU A 54 -2.95 -7.30 8.23
C LEU A 54 -2.11 -8.55 8.51
N LEU A 55 -1.86 -9.39 7.50
CA LEU A 55 -1.01 -10.58 7.63
C LEU A 55 0.46 -10.24 7.93
N HIS A 56 0.94 -9.08 7.44
CA HIS A 56 2.33 -8.63 7.64
C HIS A 56 2.40 -7.41 8.56
N LEU A 57 1.40 -7.22 9.43
CA LEU A 57 1.26 -6.00 10.23
C LEU A 57 2.51 -5.66 11.07
N PRO A 58 3.21 -6.62 11.70
CA PRO A 58 4.45 -6.31 12.41
C PRO A 58 5.51 -5.66 11.52
N PHE A 59 5.74 -6.20 10.32
CA PHE A 59 6.69 -5.64 9.34
C PHE A 59 6.28 -4.24 8.88
N ILE A 60 4.99 -4.04 8.60
CA ILE A 60 4.46 -2.74 8.13
C ILE A 60 4.64 -1.67 9.22
N VAL A 61 4.38 -2.00 10.48
CA VAL A 61 4.57 -1.06 11.60
C VAL A 61 6.04 -0.79 11.87
N GLU A 62 6.90 -1.81 11.81
CA GLU A 62 8.34 -1.63 11.99
C GLU A 62 8.96 -0.72 10.92
N ASN A 63 8.45 -0.78 9.69
CA ASN A 63 8.92 -0.05 8.53
C ASN A 63 8.08 1.18 8.16
N GLU A 64 7.21 1.69 9.05
CA GLU A 64 6.27 2.78 8.73
C GLU A 64 6.94 4.06 8.17
N GLN A 65 8.19 4.33 8.57
CA GLN A 65 8.98 5.46 8.09
C GLN A 65 9.87 5.12 6.88
N ASN A 66 10.02 3.84 6.56
CA ASN A 66 10.86 3.37 5.45
C ASN A 66 10.02 3.12 4.20
N ARG A 67 9.74 4.21 3.47
CA ARG A 67 8.93 4.16 2.25
C ARG A 67 9.43 3.19 1.20
N LYS A 68 10.76 3.05 1.09
CA LYS A 68 11.35 2.16 0.10
C LYS A 68 10.95 0.71 0.39
N GLU A 69 11.16 0.26 1.63
CA GLU A 69 10.78 -1.10 2.06
C GLU A 69 9.30 -1.36 1.92
N LEU A 70 8.44 -0.40 2.26
CA LEU A 70 6.99 -0.57 2.13
C LEU A 70 6.53 -0.69 0.68
N VAL A 71 7.14 0.07 -0.24
CA VAL A 71 6.84 -0.03 -1.67
C VAL A 71 7.40 -1.31 -2.27
N ASP A 72 8.62 -1.70 -1.89
CA ASP A 72 9.25 -2.94 -2.35
C ASP A 72 8.43 -4.16 -1.87
N TRP A 73 7.99 -4.16 -0.61
CA TRP A 73 7.06 -5.15 -0.07
C TRP A 73 5.71 -5.16 -0.82
N TRP A 74 5.17 -3.99 -1.17
CA TRP A 74 3.94 -3.92 -1.95
C TRP A 74 4.11 -4.55 -3.33
N ASP A 75 5.24 -4.29 -3.99
CA ASP A 75 5.54 -4.87 -5.28
C ASP A 75 5.70 -6.40 -5.22
N GLU A 76 6.28 -6.91 -4.13
CA GLU A 76 6.43 -8.35 -3.93
C GLU A 76 5.09 -9.05 -3.64
N HIS A 77 4.29 -8.50 -2.74
CA HIS A 77 3.14 -9.22 -2.16
C HIS A 77 1.78 -8.84 -2.76
N VAL A 78 1.70 -7.70 -3.45
CA VAL A 78 0.42 -7.09 -3.84
C VAL A 78 0.31 -6.84 -5.35
N SER A 79 1.36 -6.33 -5.99
CA SER A 79 1.27 -5.80 -7.36
C SER A 79 0.81 -6.83 -8.39
N SER A 80 1.28 -8.08 -8.30
CA SER A 80 0.94 -9.12 -9.29
C SER A 80 -0.57 -9.39 -9.36
N PHE A 81 -1.24 -9.55 -8.22
CA PHE A 81 -2.68 -9.82 -8.17
C PHE A 81 -3.48 -8.63 -8.70
N ILE A 82 -3.10 -7.42 -8.31
CA ILE A 82 -3.80 -6.21 -8.74
C ILE A 82 -3.59 -5.97 -10.25
N ALA A 83 -2.39 -6.23 -10.78
CA ALA A 83 -2.09 -6.12 -12.19
C ALA A 83 -2.99 -7.04 -13.03
N GLU A 84 -3.12 -8.30 -12.62
CA GLU A 84 -4.01 -9.27 -13.26
C GLU A 84 -5.48 -8.83 -13.15
N LEU A 85 -5.94 -8.47 -11.95
CA LEU A 85 -7.32 -8.05 -11.72
C LEU A 85 -7.70 -6.81 -12.54
N TRP A 86 -6.79 -5.84 -12.66
CA TRP A 86 -7.03 -4.59 -13.38
C TRP A 86 -6.65 -4.67 -14.87
N GLU A 87 -6.08 -5.79 -15.31
CA GLU A 87 -5.59 -6.00 -16.69
C GLU A 87 -4.62 -4.88 -17.12
N VAL A 88 -3.64 -4.59 -16.27
CA VAL A 88 -2.60 -3.59 -16.51
C VAL A 88 -1.21 -4.23 -16.45
N ASP A 89 -0.24 -3.59 -17.10
CA ASP A 89 1.15 -3.99 -16.95
C ASP A 89 1.60 -3.82 -15.49
N ARG A 90 2.24 -4.86 -14.95
CA ARG A 90 2.67 -4.89 -13.55
C ARG A 90 3.74 -3.85 -13.27
N HIS A 91 4.69 -3.64 -14.19
CA HIS A 91 5.76 -2.69 -14.00
C HIS A 91 5.24 -1.24 -14.04
N ASP A 92 4.30 -0.92 -14.91
CA ASP A 92 3.61 0.37 -14.92
C ASP A 92 2.80 0.59 -13.64
N LEU A 93 2.11 -0.44 -13.16
CA LEU A 93 1.39 -0.40 -11.89
C LEU A 93 2.34 -0.13 -10.71
N SER A 94 3.45 -0.85 -10.61
CA SER A 94 4.43 -0.69 -9.53
C SER A 94 5.11 0.68 -9.57
N ARG A 95 5.42 1.19 -10.75
CA ARG A 95 5.91 2.57 -10.93
C ARG A 95 4.88 3.60 -10.46
N ALA A 96 3.63 3.47 -10.92
CA ALA A 96 2.57 4.38 -10.54
C ALA A 96 2.25 4.34 -9.03
N PHE A 97 2.36 3.17 -8.40
CA PHE A 97 2.21 3.01 -6.96
C PHE A 97 3.35 3.71 -6.21
N ARG A 98 4.60 3.46 -6.61
CA ARG A 98 5.79 4.11 -6.02
C ARG A 98 5.69 5.63 -6.08
N ASP A 99 5.26 6.18 -7.21
CA ASP A 99 5.10 7.62 -7.41
C ASP A 99 3.93 8.23 -6.61
N ALA A 100 2.93 7.41 -6.26
CA ALA A 100 1.76 7.83 -5.49
C ALA A 100 1.91 7.61 -3.97
N PHE A 101 2.83 6.74 -3.56
CA PHE A 101 2.93 6.26 -2.20
C PHE A 101 3.34 7.38 -1.23
N GLY A 102 2.48 7.62 -0.24
CA GLY A 102 2.70 8.56 0.85
C GLY A 102 2.56 10.06 0.53
N GLY A 103 2.05 10.47 -0.63
CA GLY A 103 1.91 11.92 -0.90
C GLY A 103 1.84 12.26 -2.36
#